data_AF-A0A847XQ20-F1
#
_entry.id   AF-A0A847XQ20-F1
#
_cell.length_a   1.000
_cell.length_b   1.000
_cell.length_c   1.000
_cell.angle_alpha   90.00
_cell.angle_beta   90.00
_cell.angle_gamma   90.00
#
_symmetry.space_group_name_H-M   'P 1'
#
loop_
_entity.id
_entity.type
_entity.pdbx_description
1 polymer ?
#
loop_
_entity_poly.entity_id
_entity_poly.type
_entity_poly.pdbx_seq_one_letter_code
_entity_poly.pdbx_strand_id
1 'polypeptide(L)'
;SRQQGADAERIEKERDAKIEKLKNSGYKLYWIACGKDDFVYQSAVTLRNTLDKHNFKYVYRESTGGHTWANWRIYLSEFAPMLFK
;
A
#
# COMPACT_ATOMS: atom_id res chain seq x y z
N SER A 1 -29.51 8.40 -0.62
CA SER A 1 -28.67 8.93 -1.71
C SER A 1 -27.76 10.09 -1.29
N ARG A 2 -28.19 11.12 -0.52
CA ARG A 2 -27.26 12.17 0.00
C ARG A 2 -26.33 11.70 1.13
N GLN A 3 -26.82 10.80 1.98
CA GLN A 3 -26.07 10.33 3.17
C GLN A 3 -24.86 9.47 2.78
N GLN A 4 -24.99 8.62 1.76
CA GLN A 4 -23.88 7.81 1.22
C GLN A 4 -22.75 8.65 0.60
N GLY A 5 -23.07 9.79 -0.03
CA GLY A 5 -22.04 10.70 -0.56
C GLY A 5 -21.27 11.43 0.54
N ALA A 6 -21.95 11.86 1.59
CA ALA A 6 -21.32 12.50 2.75
C ALA A 6 -20.43 11.52 3.54
N ASP A 7 -20.84 10.25 3.65
CA ASP A 7 -20.03 9.21 4.29
C ASP A 7 -18.76 8.89 3.48
N ALA A 8 -18.85 8.82 2.15
CA ALA A 8 -17.70 8.58 1.29
C ALA A 8 -16.66 9.71 1.38
N GLU A 9 -17.11 10.97 1.35
CA GLU A 9 -16.21 12.13 1.48
C GLU A 9 -15.52 12.18 2.85
N ARG A 10 -16.23 11.81 3.92
CA ARG A 10 -15.64 11.68 5.27
C ARG A 10 -14.58 10.59 5.31
N ILE A 11 -14.87 9.40 4.76
CA ILE A 11 -13.94 8.28 4.73
C ILE A 11 -12.67 8.64 3.95
N GLU A 12 -12.80 9.35 2.83
CA GLU A 12 -11.66 9.83 2.05
C GLU A 12 -10.81 10.83 2.85
N LYS A 13 -11.43 11.85 3.45
CA LYS A 13 -10.72 12.82 4.32
C LYS A 13 -10.00 12.14 5.49
N GLU A 14 -10.64 11.16 6.13
CA GLU A 14 -10.01 10.39 7.20
C GLU A 14 -8.82 9.57 6.71
N ARG A 15 -8.91 8.98 5.51
CA ARG A 15 -7.80 8.24 4.89
C ARG A 15 -6.62 9.16 4.59
N ASP A 16 -6.88 10.31 3.99
CA ASP A 16 -5.85 11.28 3.62
C ASP A 16 -5.13 11.82 4.87
N ALA A 17 -5.89 12.14 5.93
CA ALA A 17 -5.32 12.53 7.21
C ALA A 17 -4.43 11.43 7.84
N LYS A 18 -4.83 10.16 7.72
CA LYS A 18 -4.01 9.02 8.18
C LYS A 18 -2.72 8.88 7.38
N ILE A 19 -2.78 9.05 6.06
CA ILE A 19 -1.60 8.98 5.18
C ILE A 19 -0.62 10.09 5.52
N GLU A 20 -1.09 11.33 5.69
CA GLU A 20 -0.23 12.46 6.08
C GLU A 20 0.38 12.27 7.48
N LYS A 21 -0.40 11.76 8.44
CA LYS A 21 0.15 11.44 9.76
C LYS A 21 1.22 10.35 9.67
N LEU A 22 0.98 9.31 8.88
CA LEU A 22 1.96 8.24 8.67
C LEU A 22 3.20 8.77 7.96
N LYS A 23 3.03 9.64 6.96
CA LYS A 23 4.11 10.28 6.20
C LYS A 23 5.09 11.00 7.13
N ASN A 24 4.54 11.71 8.11
CA ASN A 24 5.28 12.50 9.09
C ASN A 24 5.70 11.70 10.34
N SER A 25 5.40 10.41 10.42
CA SER A 25 5.74 9.58 11.58
C SER A 25 7.23 9.24 11.69
N GLY A 26 8.02 9.49 10.65
CA GLY A 26 9.45 9.16 10.61
C GLY A 26 9.75 7.70 10.28
N TYR A 27 8.79 6.97 9.69
CA TYR A 27 9.02 5.62 9.18
C TYR A 27 10.24 5.58 8.24
N LYS A 28 10.97 4.46 8.26
CA LYS A 28 12.18 4.27 7.46
C LYS A 28 11.93 3.51 6.17
N LEU A 29 10.94 2.61 6.19
CA LEU A 29 10.60 1.75 5.06
C LEU A 29 9.09 1.54 5.01
N TYR A 30 8.51 1.80 3.85
CA TYR A 30 7.16 1.38 3.51
C TYR A 30 7.25 0.53 2.25
N TRP A 31 6.99 -0.77 2.38
CA TRP A 31 7.25 -1.75 1.32
C TRP A 31 5.95 -2.45 0.93
N ILE A 32 5.63 -2.42 -0.36
CA ILE A 32 4.42 -2.99 -0.93
C ILE A 32 4.85 -4.06 -1.92
N ALA A 33 4.37 -5.29 -1.75
CA ALA A 33 4.55 -6.34 -2.75
C ALA A 33 3.23 -6.98 -3.14
N CYS A 34 3.08 -7.24 -4.44
CA CYS A 34 1.86 -7.81 -4.98
C CYS A 34 2.18 -8.62 -6.24
N GLY A 35 1.53 -9.78 -6.38
CA GLY A 35 1.60 -10.58 -7.59
C GLY A 35 0.76 -9.92 -8.69
N LYS A 36 1.27 -9.93 -9.93
CA LYS A 36 0.58 -9.34 -11.09
C LYS A 36 -0.76 -10.05 -11.39
N ASP A 37 -0.85 -11.34 -11.07
CA ASP A 37 -2.04 -12.17 -11.30
C ASP A 37 -2.89 -12.31 -10.02
N ASP A 38 -2.61 -11.51 -8.99
CA ASP A 38 -3.40 -11.50 -7.75
C ASP A 38 -4.72 -10.75 -7.96
N PHE A 39 -5.81 -11.27 -7.37
CA PHE A 39 -7.12 -10.62 -7.41
C PHE A 39 -7.12 -9.25 -6.72
N VAL A 40 -6.16 -8.98 -5.82
CA VAL A 40 -6.01 -7.65 -5.19
C VAL A 40 -5.12 -6.68 -5.96
N TYR A 41 -4.61 -7.04 -7.14
CA TYR A 41 -3.66 -6.20 -7.89
C TYR A 41 -4.20 -4.78 -8.14
N GLN A 42 -5.49 -4.65 -8.53
CA GLN A 42 -6.11 -3.33 -8.74
C GLN A 42 -6.22 -2.51 -7.44
N SER A 43 -6.45 -3.17 -6.31
CA SER A 43 -6.44 -2.52 -5.00
C SER A 43 -5.04 -2.04 -4.62
N ALA A 44 -4.00 -2.82 -4.93
CA ALA A 44 -2.61 -2.42 -4.72
C ALA A 44 -2.23 -1.22 -5.61
N VAL A 45 -2.65 -1.20 -6.88
CA VAL A 45 -2.48 -0.07 -7.79
C VAL A 45 -3.20 1.17 -7.25
N THR A 46 -4.43 1.01 -6.76
CA THR A 46 -5.20 2.11 -6.17
C THR A 46 -4.49 2.69 -4.93
N LEU A 47 -3.97 1.83 -4.05
CA LEU A 47 -3.19 2.26 -2.90
C LEU A 47 -1.94 3.03 -3.33
N ARG A 48 -1.18 2.52 -4.30
CA ARG A 48 0.00 3.21 -4.85
C ARG A 48 -0.34 4.59 -5.40
N ASN A 49 -1.39 4.69 -6.22
CA ASN A 49 -1.85 5.97 -6.76
C ASN A 49 -2.26 6.95 -5.64
N THR A 50 -2.89 6.46 -4.57
CA THR A 50 -3.18 7.31 -3.40
C THR A 50 -1.88 7.77 -2.73
N LEU A 51 -0.93 6.89 -2.47
CA LEU A 51 0.36 7.26 -1.88
C LEU A 51 1.15 8.25 -2.75
N ASP A 52 1.13 8.08 -4.08
CA ASP A 52 1.76 8.97 -5.04
C ASP A 52 1.16 10.38 -5.00
N LYS A 53 -0.19 10.50 -4.91
CA LYS A 53 -0.86 11.81 -4.74
C LYS A 53 -0.39 12.55 -3.49
N HIS A 54 -0.05 11.82 -2.44
CA HIS A 54 0.45 12.37 -1.19
C HIS A 54 1.98 12.56 -1.19
N ASN A 55 2.68 12.34 -2.30
CA ASN A 55 4.16 12.31 -2.37
C ASN A 55 4.75 11.42 -1.25
N PHE A 56 4.08 10.30 -0.96
CA PHE A 56 4.48 9.37 0.08
C PHE A 56 5.53 8.41 -0.48
N LYS A 57 6.67 8.26 0.22
CA LYS A 57 7.74 7.38 -0.23
C LYS A 57 7.44 5.92 0.10
N TYR A 58 7.35 5.08 -0.91
CA TYR A 58 7.23 3.63 -0.74
C TYR A 58 8.10 2.91 -1.75
N VAL A 59 8.39 1.64 -1.46
CA VAL A 59 9.04 0.70 -2.36
C VAL A 59 7.99 -0.29 -2.85
N TYR A 60 7.91 -0.50 -4.16
CA TYR A 60 6.99 -1.45 -4.76
C TYR A 60 7.74 -2.61 -5.41
N ARG A 61 7.30 -3.83 -5.10
CA ARG A 61 7.81 -5.07 -5.65
C ARG A 61 6.67 -5.86 -6.30
N GLU A 62 6.64 -5.85 -7.63
CA GLU A 62 5.72 -6.69 -8.40
C GLU A 62 6.37 -8.03 -8.70
N SER A 63 5.68 -9.16 -8.46
CA SER A 63 6.12 -10.48 -8.89
C SER A 63 5.12 -11.14 -9.84
N THR A 64 5.54 -12.19 -10.53
CA THR A 64 4.63 -13.07 -11.26
C THR A 64 3.79 -13.92 -10.30
N GLY A 65 2.67 -14.46 -10.80
CA GLY A 65 1.74 -15.25 -9.99
C GLY A 65 0.80 -14.38 -9.17
N GLY A 66 0.03 -15.02 -8.28
CA GLY A 66 -1.00 -14.37 -7.50
C GLY A 66 -0.85 -14.60 -5.99
N HIS A 67 -1.98 -14.89 -5.35
CA HIS A 67 -2.12 -15.01 -3.90
C HIS A 67 -1.61 -16.36 -3.37
N THR A 68 -0.29 -16.56 -3.38
CA THR A 68 0.34 -17.84 -3.05
C THR A 68 1.42 -17.73 -1.98
N TRP A 69 1.56 -18.80 -1.18
CA TRP A 69 2.63 -18.92 -0.18
C TRP A 69 4.04 -18.85 -0.77
N ALA A 70 4.21 -19.26 -2.03
CA ALA A 70 5.49 -19.15 -2.72
C ALA A 70 5.93 -17.68 -2.83
N ASN A 71 5.01 -16.80 -3.25
CA ASN A 71 5.28 -15.36 -3.33
C ASN A 71 5.56 -14.76 -1.95
N TRP A 72 4.80 -15.12 -0.92
CA TRP A 72 5.04 -14.59 0.44
C TRP A 72 6.39 -14.99 1.02
N ARG A 73 6.89 -16.21 0.74
CA ARG A 73 8.24 -16.62 1.14
C ARG A 73 9.33 -15.78 0.45
N ILE A 74 9.16 -15.50 -0.84
CA ILE A 74 10.08 -14.62 -1.58
C ILE A 74 10.05 -13.22 -1.00
N TYR A 75 8.86 -12.67 -0.77
CA TYR A 75 8.69 -11.33 -0.21
C TYR A 75 9.33 -11.19 1.17
N LEU A 76 9.13 -12.17 2.06
CA LEU A 76 9.76 -12.17 3.37
C LEU A 76 11.29 -12.22 3.25
N SER A 77 11.81 -13.04 2.34
CA SER A 77 13.26 -13.18 2.10
C SER A 77 13.90 -11.90 1.55
N GLU A 78 13.18 -11.15 0.71
CA GLU A 78 13.61 -9.85 0.19
C GLU A 78 13.45 -8.72 1.21
N PHE A 79 12.35 -8.72 1.99
CA PHE A 79 12.00 -7.66 2.93
C PHE A 79 12.80 -7.71 4.24
N ALA A 80 13.00 -8.91 4.82
CA ALA A 80 13.73 -9.08 6.08
C ALA A 80 15.11 -8.41 6.11
N PRO A 81 15.98 -8.56 5.09
CA PRO A 81 17.29 -7.90 5.09
C PRO A 81 17.21 -6.38 4.90
N MET A 82 16.04 -5.78 4.61
CA MET A 82 15.87 -4.32 4.53
C MET A 82 15.59 -3.69 5.89
N LEU A 83 15.20 -4.47 6.89
CA LEU A 83 14.86 -3.99 8.22
C LEU A 83 16.10 -3.76 9.09
N PHE A 84 16.04 -2.74 9.95
CA PHE A 84 17.03 -2.44 10.99
C PHE A 84 18.48 -2.22 10.52
N LYS A 85 18.63 -1.62 9.34
CA LYS A 85 19.90 -1.03 8.89
C LYS A 85 20.10 0.38 9.44
#